data_AF-A0A976IL95-F1
#
_entry.id   AF-A0A976IL95-F1
#
_cell.length_a   1.000
_cell.length_b   1.000
_cell.length_c   1.000
_cell.angle_alpha   90.00
_cell.angle_beta   90.00
_cell.angle_gamma   90.00
#
_symmetry.space_group_name_H-M   'P 1'
#
loop_
_entity.id
_entity.type
_entity.pdbx_description
1 polymer ?
#
loop_
_entity_poly.entity_id
_entity_poly.type
_entity_poly.pdbx_seq_one_letter_code
_entity_poly.pdbx_strand_id
1 'polypeptide(L)'
;MFCGRGTSCLTLFYINDTTLLARNTRLESEGLQVITSLANVSQRVPALLQPHDEDSQSEVMGVLKYSKNTQELLLQKHYLALEKSRAFLNEILRDYHDLLRHLRSLTTECVTLVDDAFTESESGSNEINAIAYPIKLQEWMETVLAMVEHELLRKIRLVADIEYSDTARLCAIVKQWSASGAMGNIDTDFGAFYF
;
A
#
# COMPACT_ATOMS: atom_id res chain seq x y z
N MET A 1 -1.07 9.47 43.09
CA MET A 1 -2.03 8.76 42.20
C MET A 1 -1.79 9.32 40.80
N PHE A 2 -0.71 8.89 40.14
CA PHE A 2 -0.33 9.34 38.80
C PHE A 2 -0.57 8.17 37.85
N CYS A 3 -1.78 8.07 37.29
CA CYS A 3 -2.11 7.03 36.31
C CYS A 3 -3.41 7.46 35.61
N GLY A 4 -3.31 7.94 34.38
CA GLY A 4 -4.49 8.37 33.62
C GLY A 4 -4.18 8.70 32.18
N ARG A 5 -3.19 9.58 31.93
CA ARG A 5 -2.93 10.11 30.58
C ARG A 5 -1.88 9.34 29.78
N GLY A 6 -0.79 8.86 30.39
CA GLY A 6 0.15 7.94 29.72
C GLY A 6 -0.51 6.61 29.29
N THR A 7 -1.50 6.14 30.04
CA THR A 7 -2.37 5.01 29.67
C THR A 7 -3.33 5.35 28.52
N SER A 8 -3.71 6.62 28.34
CA SER A 8 -4.55 7.05 27.21
C SER A 8 -3.78 7.04 25.88
N CYS A 9 -2.51 7.46 25.86
CA CYS A 9 -1.65 7.34 24.69
C CYS A 9 -1.50 5.89 24.24
N LEU A 10 -1.26 4.98 25.20
CA LEU A 10 -1.12 3.55 24.93
C LEU A 10 -2.40 2.91 24.37
N THR A 11 -3.55 3.29 24.92
CA THR A 11 -4.85 2.75 24.50
C THR A 11 -5.26 3.29 23.13
N LEU A 12 -5.07 4.59 22.87
CA LEU A 12 -5.28 5.20 21.56
C LEU A 12 -4.34 4.60 20.51
N PHE A 13 -3.07 4.41 20.86
CA PHE A 13 -2.08 3.84 19.96
C PHE A 13 -2.39 2.38 19.64
N TYR A 14 -2.65 1.52 20.63
CA TYR A 14 -2.95 0.10 20.41
C TYR A 14 -4.24 -0.15 19.60
N ILE A 15 -5.30 0.62 19.87
CA ILE A 15 -6.57 0.50 19.13
C ILE A 15 -6.43 1.01 17.70
N ASN A 16 -5.70 2.11 17.49
CA ASN A 16 -5.47 2.63 16.15
C ASN A 16 -4.48 1.77 15.37
N ASP A 17 -3.46 1.20 16.01
CA ASP A 17 -2.46 0.34 15.35
C ASP A 17 -3.10 -0.90 14.73
N THR A 18 -3.97 -1.60 15.47
CA THR A 18 -4.67 -2.79 14.95
C THR A 18 -5.60 -2.48 13.77
N THR A 19 -6.31 -1.35 13.82
CA THR A 19 -7.23 -0.94 12.74
C THR A 19 -6.49 -0.41 11.51
N LEU A 20 -5.40 0.35 11.71
CA LEU A 20 -4.53 0.82 10.64
C LEU A 20 -3.81 -0.34 9.96
N LEU A 21 -3.31 -1.32 10.74
CA LEU A 21 -2.66 -2.51 10.22
C LEU A 21 -3.63 -3.37 9.39
N ALA A 22 -4.86 -3.56 9.88
CA ALA A 22 -5.90 -4.27 9.14
C ALA A 22 -6.24 -3.54 7.82
N ARG A 23 -6.37 -2.21 7.86
CA ARG A 23 -6.61 -1.40 6.67
C ARG A 23 -5.45 -1.48 5.68
N ASN A 24 -4.21 -1.38 6.15
CA ASN A 24 -3.01 -1.50 5.33
C ASN A 24 -2.95 -2.87 4.64
N THR A 25 -3.11 -3.95 5.40
CA THR A 25 -3.12 -5.33 4.87
C THR A 25 -4.18 -5.53 3.80
N ARG A 26 -5.37 -4.95 4.00
CA ARG A 26 -6.43 -4.98 3.00
C ARG A 26 -6.00 -4.28 1.71
N LEU A 27 -5.50 -3.04 1.80
CA LEU A 27 -5.03 -2.28 0.63
C LEU A 27 -3.90 -2.99 -0.12
N GLU A 28 -2.98 -3.64 0.61
CA GLU A 28 -1.92 -4.47 0.03
C GLU A 28 -2.53 -5.60 -0.82
N SER A 29 -3.47 -6.34 -0.26
CA SER A 29 -4.10 -7.48 -0.94
C SER A 29 -4.94 -7.06 -2.15
N GLU A 30 -5.71 -5.97 -2.04
CA GLU A 30 -6.54 -5.44 -3.12
C GLU A 30 -5.64 -4.95 -4.27
N GLY A 31 -4.58 -4.21 -3.97
CA GLY A 31 -3.64 -3.75 -4.99
C GLY A 31 -2.94 -4.90 -5.70
N LEU A 32 -2.49 -5.92 -4.95
CA LEU A 32 -1.86 -7.10 -5.52
C LEU A 32 -2.82 -7.86 -6.45
N GLN A 33 -4.09 -7.98 -6.06
CA GLN A 33 -5.13 -8.62 -6.85
C GLN A 33 -5.35 -7.86 -8.18
N VAL A 34 -5.44 -6.53 -8.13
CA VAL A 34 -5.63 -5.70 -9.33
C VAL A 34 -4.45 -5.83 -10.28
N ILE A 35 -3.21 -5.74 -9.77
CA ILE A 35 -1.99 -5.83 -10.61
C ILE A 35 -1.84 -7.24 -11.19
N THR A 36 -2.14 -8.29 -10.43
CA THR A 36 -2.08 -9.67 -10.91
C THR A 36 -3.13 -9.93 -12.00
N SER A 37 -4.36 -9.43 -11.79
CA SER A 37 -5.41 -9.48 -12.82
C SER A 37 -4.96 -8.76 -14.09
N LEU A 38 -4.35 -7.59 -13.94
CA LEU A 38 -3.87 -6.80 -15.08
C LEU A 38 -2.74 -7.49 -15.83
N ALA A 39 -1.78 -8.09 -15.13
CA ALA A 39 -0.71 -8.89 -15.72
C ALA A 39 -1.28 -10.08 -16.52
N ASN A 40 -2.28 -10.77 -15.99
CA ASN A 40 -2.93 -11.89 -16.69
C ASN A 40 -3.66 -11.45 -17.96
N VAL A 41 -4.30 -10.28 -17.95
CA VAL A 41 -4.93 -9.71 -19.16
C VAL A 41 -3.86 -9.30 -20.18
N SER A 42 -2.76 -8.71 -19.73
CA SER A 42 -1.67 -8.24 -20.61
C SER A 42 -1.01 -9.35 -21.42
N GLN A 43 -0.87 -10.55 -20.83
CA GLN A 43 -0.31 -11.72 -21.52
C GLN A 43 -1.10 -12.13 -22.77
N ARG A 44 -2.39 -11.77 -22.86
CA ARG A 44 -3.27 -12.15 -23.97
C ARG A 44 -3.31 -11.13 -25.09
N VAL A 45 -2.88 -9.88 -24.83
CA VAL A 45 -2.93 -8.77 -25.80
C VAL A 45 -2.00 -9.01 -27.00
N PRO A 46 -0.73 -9.46 -26.84
CA PRO A 46 0.15 -9.71 -27.98
C PRO A 46 -0.43 -10.72 -28.99
N ALA A 47 -1.10 -11.78 -28.50
CA ALA A 47 -1.72 -12.79 -29.35
C ALA A 47 -2.88 -12.22 -30.20
N LEU A 48 -3.54 -11.16 -29.73
CA LEU A 48 -4.62 -10.45 -30.43
C LEU A 48 -4.13 -9.36 -31.39
N LEU A 49 -2.87 -8.91 -31.28
CA LEU A 49 -2.31 -7.83 -32.11
C LEU A 49 -1.45 -8.34 -33.26
N GLN A 50 -1.05 -9.62 -33.25
CA GLN A 50 -0.26 -10.21 -34.33
C GLN A 50 -1.09 -10.27 -35.62
N PRO A 51 -0.51 -9.83 -36.77
CA PRO A 51 -1.10 -10.07 -38.08
C PRO A 51 -0.99 -11.57 -38.36
N HIS A 52 -2.10 -12.27 -38.18
CA HIS A 52 -2.16 -13.72 -38.35
C HIS A 52 -2.56 -14.07 -39.77
N ASP A 53 -1.80 -14.95 -40.41
CA ASP A 53 -2.28 -15.73 -41.55
C ASP A 53 -3.51 -16.54 -41.11
N GLU A 54 -4.51 -16.74 -41.98
CA GLU A 54 -5.84 -17.30 -41.61
C GLU A 54 -5.76 -18.63 -40.81
N ASP A 55 -4.72 -19.43 -41.00
CA ASP A 55 -4.49 -20.69 -40.26
C ASP A 55 -4.06 -20.47 -38.79
N SER A 56 -3.25 -19.45 -38.51
CA SER A 56 -2.74 -19.14 -37.16
C SER A 56 -3.79 -18.47 -36.25
N GLN A 57 -4.74 -17.75 -36.86
CA GLN A 57 -5.86 -17.14 -36.14
C GLN A 57 -6.86 -18.18 -35.60
N SER A 58 -6.91 -19.36 -36.24
CA SER A 58 -7.79 -20.46 -35.83
C SER A 58 -7.42 -21.07 -34.47
N GLU A 59 -6.14 -21.09 -34.12
CA GLU A 59 -5.66 -21.72 -32.88
C GLU A 59 -5.86 -20.80 -31.66
N VAL A 60 -5.67 -19.48 -31.83
CA VAL A 60 -5.81 -18.48 -30.77
C VAL A 60 -7.28 -18.13 -30.49
N MET A 61 -8.10 -18.01 -31.54
CA MET A 61 -9.50 -17.60 -31.40
C MET A 61 -10.46 -18.78 -31.24
N GLY A 62 -10.05 -19.99 -31.61
CA GLY A 62 -10.87 -21.20 -31.50
C GLY A 62 -12.24 -21.02 -32.17
N VAL A 63 -13.32 -21.23 -31.41
CA VAL A 63 -14.70 -21.07 -31.90
C VAL A 63 -15.05 -19.60 -32.22
N LEU A 64 -14.34 -18.63 -31.63
CA LEU A 64 -14.56 -17.21 -31.86
C LEU A 64 -14.10 -16.73 -33.23
N LYS A 65 -13.38 -17.55 -33.99
CA LYS A 65 -13.02 -17.23 -35.39
C LYS A 65 -14.24 -17.14 -36.30
N TYR A 66 -15.33 -17.83 -35.95
CA TYR A 66 -16.56 -17.85 -36.74
C TYR A 66 -17.47 -16.65 -36.45
N SER A 67 -17.15 -15.83 -35.44
CA SER A 67 -17.87 -14.60 -35.12
C SER A 67 -17.19 -13.37 -35.72
N LYS A 68 -17.99 -12.50 -36.34
CA LYS A 68 -17.52 -11.23 -36.91
C LYS A 68 -17.04 -10.28 -35.81
N ASN A 69 -15.99 -9.52 -36.11
CA ASN A 69 -15.42 -8.45 -35.27
C ASN A 69 -14.93 -8.89 -33.87
N THR A 70 -14.70 -10.18 -33.65
CA THR A 70 -14.37 -10.68 -32.30
C THR A 70 -13.05 -10.13 -31.77
N GLN A 71 -12.03 -10.04 -32.62
CA GLN A 71 -10.70 -9.52 -32.25
C GLN A 71 -10.78 -8.07 -31.76
N GLU A 72 -11.53 -7.23 -32.48
CA GLU A 72 -11.74 -5.82 -32.12
C GLU A 72 -12.47 -5.68 -30.78
N LEU A 73 -13.55 -6.44 -30.58
CA LEU A 73 -14.30 -6.44 -29.32
C LEU A 73 -13.46 -6.94 -28.13
N LEU A 74 -12.64 -7.97 -28.35
CA LEU A 74 -11.72 -8.46 -27.33
C LEU A 74 -10.69 -7.40 -26.96
N LEU A 75 -10.05 -6.77 -27.95
CA LEU A 75 -9.10 -5.68 -27.72
C LEU A 75 -9.75 -4.52 -26.96
N GLN A 76 -10.95 -4.09 -27.36
CA GLN A 76 -11.71 -3.05 -26.66
C GLN A 76 -11.98 -3.43 -25.20
N LYS A 77 -12.37 -4.68 -24.94
CA LYS A 77 -12.58 -5.18 -23.58
C LYS A 77 -11.29 -5.20 -22.75
N HIS A 78 -10.15 -5.50 -23.38
CA HIS A 78 -8.86 -5.47 -22.68
C HIS A 78 -8.53 -4.02 -22.31
N TYR A 79 -8.58 -3.06 -23.25
CA TYR A 79 -8.34 -1.65 -22.93
C TYR A 79 -9.27 -1.10 -21.84
N LEU A 80 -10.55 -1.47 -21.87
CA LEU A 80 -11.48 -1.11 -20.79
C LEU A 80 -11.06 -1.70 -19.42
N ALA A 81 -10.49 -2.90 -19.40
CA ALA A 81 -9.94 -3.49 -18.18
C ALA A 81 -8.69 -2.72 -17.69
N LEU A 82 -7.85 -2.16 -18.58
CA LEU A 82 -6.73 -1.29 -18.18
C LEU A 82 -7.23 -0.07 -17.43
N GLU A 83 -8.18 0.63 -18.04
CA GLU A 83 -8.68 1.90 -17.53
C GLU A 83 -9.32 1.69 -16.17
N LYS A 84 -10.11 0.61 -16.02
CA LYS A 84 -10.69 0.21 -14.74
C LYS A 84 -9.62 -0.13 -13.72
N SER A 85 -8.63 -0.95 -14.07
CA SER A 85 -7.54 -1.31 -13.14
C SER A 85 -6.73 -0.10 -12.72
N ARG A 86 -6.41 0.82 -13.63
CA ARG A 86 -5.74 2.10 -13.32
C ARG A 86 -6.58 2.96 -12.37
N ALA A 87 -7.88 3.06 -12.61
CA ALA A 87 -8.79 3.79 -11.73
C ALA A 87 -8.81 3.17 -10.32
N PHE A 88 -8.94 1.85 -10.21
CA PHE A 88 -8.89 1.15 -8.92
C PHE A 88 -7.55 1.33 -8.21
N LEU A 89 -6.41 1.26 -8.91
CA LEU A 89 -5.10 1.50 -8.30
C LEU A 89 -4.95 2.93 -7.80
N ASN A 90 -5.48 3.92 -8.52
CA ASN A 90 -5.50 5.30 -8.04
C ASN A 90 -6.38 5.48 -6.80
N GLU A 91 -7.53 4.80 -6.72
CA GLU A 91 -8.37 4.78 -5.51
C GLU A 91 -7.62 4.16 -4.33
N ILE A 92 -6.94 3.04 -4.54
CA ILE A 92 -6.11 2.38 -3.52
C ILE A 92 -5.00 3.33 -3.03
N LEU A 93 -4.28 3.99 -3.95
CA LEU A 93 -3.23 4.95 -3.60
C LEU A 93 -3.77 6.16 -2.83
N ARG A 94 -4.99 6.63 -3.16
CA ARG A 94 -5.67 7.68 -2.39
C ARG A 94 -5.97 7.19 -0.97
N ASP A 95 -6.45 5.97 -0.81
CA ASP A 95 -6.76 5.40 0.49
C ASP A 95 -5.50 5.18 1.34
N TYR A 96 -4.36 4.84 0.73
CA TYR A 96 -3.05 4.86 1.40
C TYR A 96 -2.67 6.27 1.85
N HIS A 97 -2.91 7.29 1.01
CA HIS A 97 -2.63 8.67 1.38
C HIS A 97 -3.51 9.13 2.56
N ASP A 98 -4.75 8.65 2.65
CA ASP A 98 -5.63 8.91 3.78
C ASP A 98 -5.15 8.19 5.05
N LEU A 99 -4.67 6.96 4.93
CA LEU A 99 -4.03 6.23 6.03
C LEU A 99 -2.80 7.00 6.55
N LEU A 100 -1.94 7.47 5.64
CA LEU A 100 -0.79 8.28 5.99
C LEU A 100 -1.20 9.59 6.70
N ARG A 101 -2.26 10.25 6.24
CA ARG A 101 -2.78 11.46 6.90
C ARG A 101 -3.22 11.19 8.34
N HIS A 102 -3.90 10.06 8.58
CA HIS A 102 -4.28 9.66 9.93
C HIS A 102 -3.06 9.36 10.80
N LEU A 103 -2.06 8.65 10.27
CA LEU A 103 -0.82 8.36 11.00
C LEU A 103 -0.07 9.64 11.39
N ARG A 104 -0.03 10.65 10.50
CA ARG A 104 0.51 11.98 10.81
C ARG A 104 -0.24 12.66 11.95
N SER A 105 -1.58 12.65 11.91
CA SER A 105 -2.42 13.22 12.98
C SER A 105 -2.11 12.57 14.33
N LEU A 106 -2.05 11.23 14.35
CA LEU A 106 -1.74 10.48 15.57
C LEU A 106 -0.35 10.81 16.09
N THR A 107 0.65 10.90 15.21
CA THR A 107 2.02 11.27 15.58
C THR A 107 2.04 12.66 16.21
N THR A 108 1.33 13.64 15.62
CA THR A 108 1.23 14.98 16.19
C THR A 108 0.50 15.03 17.53
N GLU A 109 -0.57 14.24 17.70
CA GLU A 109 -1.27 14.13 18.98
C GLU A 109 -0.36 13.51 20.05
N CYS A 110 0.43 12.49 19.70
CA CYS A 110 1.41 11.91 20.60
C CYS A 110 2.48 12.91 21.03
N VAL A 111 2.99 13.76 20.14
CA VAL A 111 3.93 14.85 20.48
C VAL A 111 3.31 15.76 21.55
N THR A 112 2.07 16.22 21.35
CA THR A 112 1.42 17.11 22.33
C THR A 112 1.24 16.46 23.71
N LEU A 113 0.92 15.17 23.75
CA LEU A 113 0.75 14.42 25.00
C LEU A 113 2.10 14.15 25.70
N VAL A 114 3.17 13.98 24.93
CA VAL A 114 4.55 13.85 25.42
C VAL A 114 4.98 15.19 26.04
N ASP A 115 4.83 16.30 25.31
CA ASP A 115 5.17 17.66 25.77
C ASP A 115 4.40 18.03 27.06
N ASP A 116 3.09 17.74 27.12
CA ASP A 116 2.29 17.96 28.32
C ASP A 116 2.81 17.12 29.51
N ALA A 117 3.20 15.86 29.27
CA ALA A 117 3.76 15.01 30.31
C ALA A 117 5.11 15.53 30.86
N PHE A 118 5.92 16.18 30.02
CA PHE A 118 7.14 16.86 30.48
C PHE A 118 6.84 18.03 31.40
N THR A 119 5.85 18.87 31.06
CA THR A 119 5.48 20.03 31.89
C THR A 119 4.86 19.64 33.23
N GLU A 120 4.16 18.50 33.31
CA GLU A 120 3.63 17.96 34.57
C GLU A 120 4.72 17.26 35.41
N SER A 121 5.75 16.69 34.77
CA SER A 121 6.82 15.93 35.43
C SER A 121 7.80 16.79 36.23
N GLU A 122 7.98 18.09 35.96
CA GLU A 122 8.91 18.96 36.73
C GLU A 122 8.49 19.19 38.21
N SER A 123 7.43 18.52 38.68
CA SER A 123 6.83 18.70 40.00
C SER A 123 7.02 17.52 40.97
N GLY A 124 7.76 16.46 40.61
CA GLY A 124 7.86 15.27 41.47
C GLY A 124 8.98 14.28 41.14
N SER A 125 9.92 14.15 42.07
CA SER A 125 11.24 13.51 42.04
C SER A 125 11.37 12.00 41.68
N ASN A 126 10.71 11.50 40.64
CA ASN A 126 10.92 10.14 40.09
C ASN A 126 10.88 10.15 38.54
N GLU A 127 11.60 11.08 37.93
CA GLU A 127 11.30 11.63 36.59
C GLU A 127 11.97 10.89 35.41
N ILE A 128 13.16 10.29 35.59
CA ILE A 128 13.99 9.84 34.46
C ILE A 128 13.39 8.66 33.68
N ASN A 129 12.75 7.70 34.36
CA ASN A 129 12.13 6.54 33.70
C ASN A 129 10.72 6.83 33.16
N ALA A 130 10.00 7.79 33.75
CA ALA A 130 8.66 8.18 33.29
C ALA A 130 8.73 8.95 31.95
N ILE A 131 9.83 9.66 31.73
CA ILE A 131 10.10 10.49 30.55
C ILE A 131 10.67 9.69 29.36
N ALA A 132 11.49 8.66 29.63
CA ALA A 132 12.20 7.93 28.58
C ALA A 132 11.27 7.13 27.65
N TYR A 133 10.13 6.66 28.13
CA TYR A 133 9.19 5.85 27.35
C TYR A 133 8.36 6.69 26.35
N PRO A 134 7.75 7.82 26.74
CA PRO A 134 7.07 8.72 25.80
C PRO A 134 7.97 9.23 24.67
N ILE A 135 9.23 9.60 24.97
CA ILE A 135 10.21 10.00 23.93
C ILE A 135 10.44 8.86 22.93
N LYS A 136 10.74 7.65 23.42
CA LYS A 136 11.00 6.50 22.56
C LYS A 136 9.80 6.13 21.69
N LEU A 137 8.58 6.27 22.23
CA LEU A 137 7.35 6.06 21.46
C LEU A 137 7.23 7.10 20.33
N GLN A 138 7.51 8.38 20.61
CA GLN A 138 7.51 9.43 19.60
C GLN A 138 8.54 9.16 18.49
N GLU A 139 9.80 8.87 18.85
CA GLU A 139 10.88 8.54 17.90
C GLU A 139 10.51 7.34 17.02
N TRP A 140 9.89 6.32 17.63
CA TRP A 140 9.40 5.15 16.92
C TRP A 140 8.28 5.53 15.94
N MET A 141 7.31 6.36 16.34
CA MET A 141 6.21 6.81 15.48
C MET A 141 6.70 7.64 14.30
N GLU A 142 7.66 8.54 14.52
CA GLU A 142 8.30 9.32 13.45
C GLU A 142 9.01 8.41 12.43
N THR A 143 9.66 7.35 12.92
CA THR A 143 10.32 6.37 12.04
C THR A 143 9.32 5.55 11.23
N VAL A 144 8.24 5.06 11.88
CA VAL A 144 7.16 4.35 11.18
C VAL A 144 6.50 5.24 10.14
N LEU A 145 6.25 6.50 10.48
CA LEU A 145 5.71 7.48 9.55
C LEU A 145 6.60 7.63 8.31
N ALA A 146 7.92 7.82 8.50
CA ALA A 146 8.86 7.92 7.39
C ALA A 146 8.85 6.65 6.51
N MET A 147 8.86 5.45 7.11
CA MET A 147 8.78 4.19 6.37
C MET A 147 7.53 4.10 5.48
N VAL A 148 6.36 4.45 6.05
CA VAL A 148 5.08 4.43 5.33
C VAL A 148 5.03 5.49 4.21
N GLU A 149 5.61 6.67 4.43
CA GLU A 149 5.73 7.71 3.39
C GLU A 149 6.58 7.25 2.21
N HIS A 150 7.75 6.68 2.49
CA HIS A 150 8.64 6.14 1.46
C HIS A 150 7.98 4.98 0.70
N GLU A 151 7.24 4.12 1.41
CA GLU A 151 6.49 3.03 0.82
C GLU A 151 5.37 3.52 -0.13
N LEU A 152 4.62 4.55 0.27
CA LEU A 152 3.60 5.15 -0.59
C LEU A 152 4.21 5.76 -1.86
N LEU A 153 5.31 6.51 -1.73
CA LEU A 153 6.01 7.09 -2.88
C LEU A 153 6.51 6.00 -3.84
N ARG A 154 7.01 4.88 -3.31
CA ARG A 154 7.41 3.71 -4.08
C ARG A 154 6.22 3.15 -4.86
N LYS A 155 5.08 2.91 -4.21
CA LYS A 155 3.86 2.40 -4.86
C LYS A 155 3.31 3.34 -5.94
N ILE A 156 3.33 4.65 -5.71
CA ILE A 156 2.97 5.66 -6.73
C ILE A 156 3.85 5.50 -7.97
N ARG A 157 5.17 5.40 -7.79
CA ARG A 157 6.11 5.22 -8.91
C ARG A 157 5.93 3.89 -9.64
N LEU A 158 5.60 2.81 -8.92
CA LEU A 158 5.31 1.51 -9.52
C LEU A 158 4.12 1.59 -10.49
N VAL A 159 3.12 2.42 -10.19
CA VAL A 159 1.86 2.51 -10.92
C VAL A 159 1.81 3.64 -11.97
N ALA A 160 2.73 4.61 -11.91
CA ALA A 160 2.68 5.86 -12.68
C ALA A 160 2.53 5.70 -14.21
N ASP A 161 3.05 4.63 -14.82
CA ASP A 161 3.00 4.44 -16.28
C ASP A 161 2.65 2.99 -16.66
N ILE A 162 1.61 2.43 -16.04
CA ILE A 162 1.20 1.05 -16.37
C ILE A 162 0.67 0.96 -17.80
N GLU A 163 1.31 0.17 -18.66
CA GLU A 163 0.89 -0.08 -20.04
C GLU A 163 0.68 -1.58 -20.30
N TYR A 164 -0.20 -1.91 -21.26
CA TYR A 164 -0.43 -3.30 -21.66
C TYR A 164 0.67 -3.90 -22.55
N SER A 165 1.40 -3.04 -23.25
CA SER A 165 2.51 -3.42 -24.13
C SER A 165 3.65 -4.09 -23.36
N ASP A 166 3.81 -3.77 -22.07
CA ASP A 166 4.93 -4.21 -21.24
C ASP A 166 4.48 -5.22 -20.16
N THR A 167 4.12 -6.41 -20.63
CA THR A 167 3.80 -7.56 -19.76
C THR A 167 4.94 -7.89 -18.77
N ALA A 168 6.20 -7.72 -19.19
CA ALA A 168 7.35 -7.99 -18.33
C ALA A 168 7.40 -7.03 -17.14
N ARG A 169 7.18 -5.74 -17.38
CA ARG A 169 7.05 -4.73 -16.32
C ARG A 169 5.85 -5.01 -15.41
N LEU A 170 4.69 -5.38 -15.95
CA LEU A 170 3.53 -5.75 -15.13
C LEU A 170 3.85 -6.93 -14.19
N CYS A 171 4.50 -7.97 -14.69
CA CYS A 171 4.96 -9.09 -13.86
C CYS A 171 6.01 -8.68 -12.82
N ALA A 172 6.88 -7.71 -13.13
CA ALA A 172 7.82 -7.16 -12.16
C ALA A 172 7.11 -6.37 -11.06
N ILE A 173 6.11 -5.55 -11.41
CA ILE A 173 5.30 -4.79 -10.45
C ILE A 173 4.59 -5.75 -9.47
N VAL A 174 4.02 -6.88 -9.95
CA VAL A 174 3.42 -7.90 -9.06
C VAL A 174 4.39 -8.35 -7.97
N LYS A 175 5.65 -8.60 -8.32
CA LYS A 175 6.69 -9.05 -7.37
C LYS A 175 7.13 -7.95 -6.41
N GLN A 176 7.00 -6.69 -6.81
CA GLN A 176 7.48 -5.53 -6.06
C GLN A 176 6.40 -4.90 -5.19
N TRP A 177 5.11 -5.18 -5.47
CA TRP A 177 3.99 -4.52 -4.81
C TRP A 177 4.01 -4.65 -3.29
N SER A 178 4.30 -5.85 -2.77
CA SER A 178 4.27 -6.10 -1.33
C SER A 178 5.24 -5.19 -0.56
N ALA A 179 4.74 -4.54 0.50
CA ALA A 179 5.55 -3.77 1.43
C ALA A 179 6.44 -4.65 2.35
N SER A 180 6.09 -5.93 2.54
CA SER A 180 6.92 -6.91 3.27
C SER A 180 7.89 -7.68 2.36
N GLY A 181 7.88 -7.39 1.06
CA GLY A 181 8.81 -8.00 0.10
C GLY A 181 10.21 -7.40 0.18
N ALA A 182 11.16 -8.01 -0.52
CA ALA A 182 12.57 -7.58 -0.55
C ALA A 182 12.79 -6.13 -1.04
N MET A 183 11.81 -5.54 -1.73
CA MET A 183 11.87 -4.16 -2.22
C MET A 183 11.08 -3.18 -1.35
N GLY A 184 10.37 -3.69 -0.33
CA GLY A 184 9.50 -2.91 0.54
C GLY A 184 10.29 -2.07 1.54
N ASN A 185 9.72 -0.94 1.94
CA ASN A 185 10.35 -0.03 2.89
C ASN A 185 9.83 -0.22 4.33
N ILE A 186 8.97 -1.20 4.58
CA ILE A 186 8.41 -1.48 5.91
C ILE A 186 9.20 -2.62 6.54
N ASP A 187 9.96 -2.30 7.58
CA ASP A 187 10.56 -3.29 8.46
C ASP A 187 9.54 -3.73 9.53
N THR A 188 9.08 -4.97 9.43
CA THR A 188 8.10 -5.55 10.36
C THR A 188 8.70 -5.91 11.72
N ASP A 189 10.03 -6.02 11.81
CA ASP A 189 10.74 -6.38 13.04
C ASP A 189 11.13 -5.14 13.87
N PHE A 190 10.95 -3.94 13.30
CA PHE A 190 11.31 -2.66 13.94
C PHE A 190 10.64 -2.46 15.31
N GLY A 191 9.40 -2.92 15.49
CA GLY A 191 8.67 -2.82 16.75
C GLY A 191 9.25 -3.67 17.90
N ALA A 192 9.94 -4.76 17.59
CA ALA A 192 10.48 -5.69 18.59
C ALA A 192 11.72 -5.15 19.34
N PHE A 193 12.30 -4.04 18.87
CA PHE A 193 13.48 -3.42 19.49
C PHE A 193 13.14 -2.27 20.44
N TYR A 194 11.93 -1.71 20.36
CA TYR A 194 11.51 -0.53 21.12
C TYR A 194 10.70 -0.86 22.39
N PHE A 195 10.16 -2.08 22.50
CA PHE A 195 9.32 -2.56 23.61
C PHE A 195 9.67 -3.99 24.01
#